data_AF-A0A7C1SZL6-F1
#
_entry.id   AF-A0A7C1SZL6-F1
#
_cell.length_a   1.000
_cell.length_b   1.000
_cell.length_c   1.000
_cell.angle_alpha   90.00
_cell.angle_beta   90.00
_cell.angle_gamma   90.00
#
_symmetry.space_group_name_H-M   'P 1'
#
loop_
_entity.id
_entity.type
_entity.pdbx_description
1 polymer ?
#
loop_
_entity_poly.entity_id
_entity_poly.type
_entity_poly.pdbx_seq_one_letter_code
_entity_poly.pdbx_strand_id
1 'polypeptide(L)'
;NPYGQSRFDKQEPFQNSYSTPGWKRAQANKTDATRDNWGNRSGHAVERIGYGESGPRAKTIDGELVAKSTTSEPSRFSVGDRVFHMKFGNGNVSAIEGNKLTIDFDRAGQKRVLDGFVEKA
;
A
#
# COMPACT_ATOMS: atom_id res chain seq x y z
N ASN A 1 -33.14 13.99 28.58
CA ASN A 1 -33.13 12.54 28.27
C ASN A 1 -32.82 11.73 29.53
N PRO A 2 -33.66 10.76 29.92
CA PRO A 2 -33.55 10.02 31.18
C PRO A 2 -32.62 8.79 31.11
N TYR A 3 -31.81 8.65 30.06
CA TYR A 3 -30.83 7.58 29.92
C TYR A 3 -29.45 8.15 30.19
N GLY A 4 -28.76 7.62 31.22
CA GLY A 4 -27.40 8.05 31.59
C GLY A 4 -26.39 7.88 30.45
N GLN A 5 -25.25 8.58 30.55
CA GLN A 5 -24.15 8.54 29.56
C GLN A 5 -23.88 7.12 29.06
N SER A 6 -23.93 6.94 27.74
CA SER A 6 -23.69 5.66 27.11
C SER A 6 -22.22 5.27 27.29
N ARG A 7 -21.95 3.98 27.49
CA ARG A 7 -20.57 3.46 27.50
C ARG A 7 -19.85 3.69 26.16
N PHE A 8 -20.62 3.87 25.09
CA PHE A 8 -20.11 4.22 23.76
C PHE A 8 -19.64 5.68 23.68
N ASP A 9 -20.09 6.57 24.56
CA ASP A 9 -19.66 7.98 24.62
C ASP A 9 -18.26 8.15 25.24
N LYS A 10 -17.75 7.11 25.93
CA LYS A 10 -16.44 7.13 26.61
C LYS A 10 -15.35 6.34 25.87
N GLN A 11 -15.67 5.71 24.74
CA GLN A 11 -14.75 4.81 24.09
C GLN A 11 -13.77 5.59 23.20
N GLU A 12 -12.51 5.61 23.61
CA GLU A 12 -11.44 6.22 22.80
C GLU A 12 -11.14 5.38 21.53
N PRO A 13 -11.09 6.01 20.34
CA PRO A 13 -11.01 5.32 19.04
C PRO A 13 -9.75 4.45 18.84
N PHE A 14 -8.67 4.76 19.56
CA PHE A 14 -7.35 4.16 19.33
C PHE A 14 -6.82 3.35 20.53
N GLN A 15 -7.71 2.86 21.42
CA GLN A 15 -7.31 2.04 22.58
C GLN A 15 -6.83 0.62 22.22
N ASN A 16 -7.03 0.18 20.98
CA ASN A 16 -6.69 -1.18 20.55
C ASN A 16 -5.20 -1.32 20.19
N SER A 17 -4.57 -2.43 20.59
CA SER A 17 -3.13 -2.70 20.46
C SER A 17 -2.67 -3.16 19.07
N TYR A 18 -3.48 -2.94 18.03
CA TYR A 18 -3.12 -3.32 16.66
C TYR A 18 -1.92 -2.52 16.17
N SER A 19 -0.86 -3.20 15.73
CA SER A 19 0.41 -2.54 15.34
C SER A 19 0.60 -2.41 13.83
N THR A 20 -0.48 -2.46 13.04
CA THR A 20 -0.37 -2.37 11.57
C THR A 20 0.08 -0.97 11.12
N PRO A 21 0.83 -0.85 10.01
CA PRO A 21 1.32 0.46 9.53
C PRO A 21 0.22 1.49 9.29
N GLY A 22 -0.96 1.05 8.83
CA GLY A 22 -2.13 1.92 8.65
C GLY A 22 -2.70 2.41 9.97
N TRP A 23 -2.80 1.54 10.98
CA TRP A 23 -3.31 1.89 12.30
C TRP A 23 -2.40 2.86 13.04
N LYS A 24 -1.07 2.68 12.95
CA LYS A 24 -0.09 3.62 13.50
C LYS A 24 -0.24 5.03 12.90
N ARG A 25 -0.45 5.12 11.58
CA ARG A 25 -0.71 6.41 10.90
C ARG A 25 -2.00 7.06 11.36
N ALA A 26 -3.06 6.29 11.59
CA ALA A 26 -4.33 6.80 12.11
C ALA A 26 -4.20 7.29 13.57
N GLN A 27 -3.50 6.55 14.42
CA GLN A 27 -3.22 6.95 15.80
C GLN A 27 -2.34 8.20 15.89
N ALA A 28 -1.35 8.34 15.01
CA ALA A 28 -0.48 9.52 14.95
C ALA A 28 -1.23 10.79 14.50
N ASN A 29 -2.25 10.63 13.64
CA ASN A 29 -3.08 11.73 13.14
C ASN A 29 -4.38 11.93 13.94
N LYS A 30 -4.47 11.40 15.16
CA LYS A 30 -5.64 11.60 16.02
C LYS A 30 -5.81 13.10 16.33
N THR A 31 -7.02 13.61 16.19
CA THR A 31 -7.40 14.98 16.55
C THR A 31 -8.64 14.96 17.44
N ASP A 32 -8.86 16.03 18.22
CA ASP A 32 -10.05 16.14 19.08
C ASP A 32 -11.34 16.06 18.26
N ALA A 33 -11.37 16.64 17.05
CA ALA A 33 -12.49 16.50 16.12
C ALA A 33 -12.73 15.05 15.66
N THR A 34 -11.67 14.23 15.55
CA THR A 34 -11.80 12.80 15.21
C THR A 34 -12.37 12.01 16.39
N ARG A 35 -12.00 12.38 17.63
CA ARG A 35 -12.51 11.79 18.86
C ARG A 35 -14.00 12.13 19.06
N ASP A 36 -14.38 13.38 18.87
CA ASP A 36 -15.76 13.85 19.10
C ASP A 36 -16.74 13.38 18.01
N ASN A 37 -16.24 13.10 16.80
CA ASN A 37 -17.05 12.54 15.70
C ASN A 37 -17.09 11.00 15.71
N TRP A 38 -16.24 10.34 16.53
CA TRP A 38 -16.17 8.89 16.57
C TRP A 38 -17.47 8.29 17.14
N GLY A 39 -18.13 7.43 16.35
CA GLY A 39 -19.41 6.81 16.74
C GLY A 39 -20.67 7.59 16.34
N ASN A 40 -20.57 8.87 15.95
CA ASN A 40 -21.72 9.73 15.61
C ASN A 40 -22.22 9.61 14.16
N ARG A 41 -21.77 8.59 13.41
CA ARG A 41 -22.07 8.47 11.96
C ARG A 41 -23.40 7.80 11.62
N SER A 42 -24.22 7.42 12.59
CA SER A 42 -25.52 6.80 12.33
C SER A 42 -26.52 7.05 13.46
N GLY A 43 -27.08 8.26 13.53
CA GLY A 43 -28.18 8.58 14.42
C GLY A 43 -29.01 9.75 13.91
N HIS A 44 -30.34 9.66 14.02
CA HIS A 44 -31.35 10.64 13.56
C HIS A 44 -31.23 12.05 14.21
N ALA A 45 -30.22 12.30 15.05
CA ALA A 45 -29.99 13.57 15.73
C ALA A 45 -28.84 14.40 15.12
N VAL A 46 -28.33 14.03 13.94
CA VAL A 46 -27.42 14.90 13.17
C VAL A 46 -28.27 15.93 12.41
N GLU A 47 -28.78 16.93 13.12
CA GLU A 47 -29.19 18.17 12.47
C GLU A 47 -27.92 18.94 12.13
N ARG A 48 -27.61 18.97 10.82
CA ARG A 48 -26.46 19.65 10.19
C ARG A 48 -25.20 18.78 10.08
N ILE A 49 -25.17 17.96 9.03
CA ILE A 49 -23.91 17.75 8.30
C ILE A 49 -23.56 19.11 7.70
N GLY A 50 -22.76 19.91 8.42
CA GLY A 50 -22.21 21.15 7.92
C GLY A 50 -21.23 20.88 6.79
N TYR A 51 -21.74 20.75 5.57
CA TYR A 51 -20.94 21.01 4.37
C TYR A 51 -20.77 22.52 4.26
N GLY A 52 -19.76 23.05 4.95
CA GLY A 52 -19.43 24.47 4.91
C GLY A 52 -18.73 24.93 6.18
N GLU A 53 -17.48 25.35 6.00
CA GLU A 53 -16.79 26.38 6.79
C GLU A 53 -15.81 25.97 7.91
N SER A 54 -15.73 24.72 8.38
CA SER A 54 -14.58 24.29 9.23
C SER A 54 -14.31 22.79 9.25
N GLY A 55 -14.57 22.08 8.15
CA GLY A 55 -14.05 20.71 8.00
C GLY A 55 -12.55 20.75 7.67
N PRO A 56 -11.74 19.74 8.04
CA PRO A 56 -10.35 19.68 7.62
C PRO A 56 -10.32 19.86 6.11
N ARG A 57 -9.74 20.98 5.65
CA ARG A 57 -9.52 21.27 4.23
C ARG A 57 -9.09 19.96 3.59
N ALA A 58 -9.79 19.52 2.55
CA ALA A 58 -9.43 18.32 1.81
C ALA A 58 -7.92 18.40 1.59
N LYS A 59 -7.16 17.64 2.37
CA LYS A 59 -5.72 17.62 2.26
C LYS A 59 -5.52 16.87 0.98
N THR A 60 -5.33 17.59 -0.11
CA THR A 60 -4.80 17.02 -1.34
C THR A 60 -3.57 16.24 -0.89
N ILE A 61 -3.65 14.92 -0.96
CA ILE A 61 -2.49 14.09 -0.72
C ILE A 61 -1.67 14.28 -1.99
N ASP A 62 -0.68 15.17 -1.91
CA ASP A 62 0.31 15.33 -2.96
C ASP A 62 1.14 14.04 -2.99
N GLY A 63 0.60 13.06 -3.70
CA GLY A 63 1.31 11.84 -4.04
C GLY A 63 2.15 12.14 -5.27
N GLU A 64 3.43 12.42 -5.08
CA GLU A 64 4.38 12.29 -6.17
C GLU A 64 4.32 10.83 -6.64
N LEU A 65 3.83 10.62 -7.86
CA LEU A 65 3.86 9.32 -8.50
C LEU A 65 5.33 8.97 -8.73
N VAL A 66 5.95 8.31 -7.75
CA VAL A 66 7.22 7.62 -7.94
C VAL A 66 6.92 6.36 -8.77
N ALA A 67 6.57 6.57 -10.03
CA ALA A 67 6.48 5.54 -11.03
C ALA A 67 7.91 5.04 -11.25
N LYS A 68 8.36 4.13 -10.39
CA LYS A 68 9.60 3.34 -10.59
C LYS A 68 9.37 2.29 -11.69
N SER A 69 8.79 2.72 -12.81
CA SER A 69 8.45 1.87 -13.95
C SER A 69 9.68 1.61 -14.83
N THR A 70 10.69 2.47 -14.70
CA THR A 70 11.96 2.38 -15.40
C THR A 70 13.07 2.71 -14.42
N THR A 71 13.62 1.68 -13.77
CA THR A 71 14.95 1.82 -13.17
C THR A 71 15.89 2.20 -14.32
N SER A 72 16.56 3.34 -14.21
CA SER A 72 17.58 3.79 -15.17
C SER A 72 18.83 2.91 -15.15
N GLU A 73 18.97 2.08 -14.13
CA GLU A 73 20.06 1.14 -14.01
C GLU A 73 19.83 -0.03 -14.97
N PRO A 74 20.84 -0.37 -15.78
CA PRO A 74 20.79 -1.53 -16.65
C PRO A 74 20.67 -2.80 -15.80
N SER A 75 19.97 -3.82 -16.32
CA SER A 75 19.94 -5.12 -15.67
C SER A 75 21.37 -5.65 -15.48
N ARG A 76 21.62 -6.27 -14.32
CA ARG A 76 22.91 -6.92 -13.99
C ARG A 76 23.26 -8.15 -14.84
N PHE A 77 22.39 -8.53 -15.77
CA PHE A 77 22.50 -9.72 -16.60
C PHE A 77 22.84 -9.34 -18.04
N SER A 78 23.45 -10.27 -18.77
CA SER A 78 23.69 -10.18 -20.20
C SER A 78 22.91 -11.24 -20.96
N VAL A 79 22.62 -10.99 -22.24
CA VAL A 79 22.04 -12.02 -23.11
C VAL A 79 22.98 -13.23 -23.16
N GLY A 80 22.44 -14.43 -22.98
CA GLY A 80 23.16 -15.69 -22.86
C GLY A 80 23.43 -16.14 -21.42
N ASP A 81 23.35 -15.23 -20.43
CA ASP A 81 23.60 -15.59 -19.02
C ASP A 81 22.66 -16.70 -18.55
N ARG A 82 23.22 -17.63 -17.77
CA ARG A 82 22.46 -18.68 -17.11
C ARG A 82 21.88 -18.15 -15.81
N VAL A 83 20.59 -18.39 -15.61
CA VAL A 83 19.83 -17.88 -14.46
C VAL A 83 18.94 -18.96 -13.86
N PHE A 84 18.61 -18.80 -12.59
CA PHE A 84 17.70 -19.65 -11.86
C PHE A 84 16.50 -18.85 -11.36
N HIS A 85 15.30 -19.40 -11.55
CA HIS A 85 14.06 -18.88 -10.99
C HIS A 85 13.39 -19.98 -10.16
N MET A 86 13.02 -19.67 -8.91
CA MET A 86 12.47 -20.65 -7.95
C MET A 86 11.31 -21.49 -8.49
N LYS A 87 10.44 -20.91 -9.35
CA LYS A 87 9.30 -21.60 -9.95
C LYS A 87 9.58 -22.26 -11.31
N PHE A 88 10.49 -21.70 -12.09
CA PHE A 88 10.67 -22.08 -13.50
C PHE A 88 11.96 -22.87 -13.74
N GLY A 89 12.83 -22.94 -12.74
CA GLY A 89 14.11 -23.64 -12.80
C GLY A 89 15.18 -22.82 -13.51
N ASN A 90 16.11 -23.52 -14.15
CA ASN A 90 17.21 -22.92 -14.90
C ASN A 90 16.75 -22.48 -16.29
N GLY A 91 17.36 -21.39 -16.77
CA GLY A 91 17.15 -20.89 -18.12
C GLY A 91 18.26 -19.96 -18.59
N ASN A 92 18.23 -19.58 -19.86
CA ASN A 92 19.15 -18.60 -20.45
C ASN A 92 18.43 -17.31 -20.80
N VAL A 93 19.07 -16.17 -20.54
CA VAL A 93 18.55 -14.85 -20.94
C VAL A 93 18.61 -14.74 -22.47
N SER A 94 17.46 -14.52 -23.11
CA SER A 94 17.34 -14.36 -24.57
C SER A 94 17.24 -12.89 -24.99
N ALA A 95 16.63 -12.03 -24.17
CA ALA A 95 16.54 -10.59 -24.43
C ALA A 95 16.39 -9.81 -23.11
N ILE A 96 16.78 -8.54 -23.14
CA ILE A 96 16.78 -7.64 -21.99
C ILE A 96 16.06 -6.35 -22.40
N GLU A 97 15.04 -5.97 -21.63
CA GLU A 97 14.30 -4.72 -21.81
C GLU A 97 14.24 -3.97 -20.46
N GLY A 98 15.21 -3.09 -20.23
CA GLY A 98 15.35 -2.41 -18.94
C GLY A 98 15.57 -3.42 -17.80
N ASN A 99 14.61 -3.51 -16.87
CA ASN A 99 14.60 -4.45 -15.76
C ASN A 99 13.82 -5.76 -16.04
N LYS A 100 13.25 -5.91 -17.25
CA LYS A 100 12.55 -7.12 -17.67
C LYS A 100 13.49 -8.00 -18.49
N LEU A 101 13.52 -9.28 -18.16
CA LEU A 101 14.30 -10.29 -18.86
C LEU A 101 13.37 -11.26 -19.56
N THR A 102 13.64 -11.53 -20.83
CA THR A 102 13.04 -12.66 -21.54
C THR A 102 13.98 -13.84 -21.39
N ILE A 103 13.59 -14.87 -20.66
CA ILE A 103 14.40 -16.05 -20.36
C ILE A 103 13.77 -17.27 -21.02
N ASP A 104 14.59 -18.09 -21.65
CA ASP A 104 14.19 -19.42 -22.11
C ASP A 104 14.51 -20.46 -21.04
N PHE A 105 13.47 -20.97 -20.36
CA PHE A 105 13.60 -21.93 -19.28
C PHE A 105 13.51 -23.36 -19.81
N ASP A 106 14.40 -24.24 -19.35
CA ASP A 106 14.50 -25.62 -19.86
C ASP A 106 13.19 -26.41 -19.73
N ARG A 107 12.41 -26.16 -18.67
CA ARG A 107 11.14 -26.86 -18.39
C ARG A 107 9.88 -26.02 -18.61
N ALA A 108 10.01 -24.70 -18.57
CA ALA A 108 8.86 -23.77 -18.61
C ALA A 108 8.77 -22.98 -19.93
N GLY A 109 9.74 -23.15 -20.83
CA GLY A 109 9.90 -22.41 -22.07
C GLY A 109 10.14 -20.92 -21.84
N GLN A 110 9.93 -20.11 -22.87
CA GLN A 110 10.14 -18.67 -22.80
C GLN A 110 9.17 -17.97 -21.83
N LYS A 111 9.70 -17.14 -20.93
CA LYS A 111 8.94 -16.28 -20.01
C LYS A 111 9.59 -14.91 -19.86
N ARG A 112 8.75 -13.89 -19.59
CA ARG A 112 9.20 -12.55 -19.22
C ARG A 112 9.10 -12.40 -17.71
N VAL A 113 10.22 -12.09 -17.06
CA VAL A 113 10.33 -11.92 -15.61
C VAL A 113 11.11 -10.64 -15.29
N LEU A 114 11.05 -10.17 -14.05
CA LEU A 114 11.90 -9.05 -13.62
C LEU A 114 13.24 -9.59 -13.12
N ASP A 115 14.30 -8.83 -13.37
CA ASP A 115 15.66 -9.13 -12.92
C ASP A 115 15.76 -9.37 -11.40
N GLY A 116 14.94 -8.68 -10.60
CA GLY A 116 14.89 -8.85 -9.14
C GLY A 116 14.31 -10.18 -8.64
N PHE A 117 13.72 -11.01 -9.51
CA PHE A 117 13.18 -12.33 -9.15
C PHE A 117 14.01 -13.50 -9.71
N VAL A 118 15.20 -13.22 -10.24
CA VAL A 118 16.11 -14.25 -10.77
C VAL A 118 17.49 -14.15 -10.15
N GLU A 119 18.13 -15.29 -9.97
CA GLU A 119 19.50 -15.40 -9.45
C GLU A 119 20.43 -15.87 -10.57
N LYS A 120 21.68 -15.39 -10.55
CA LYS A 120 22.72 -15.89 -11.46
C LYS A 120 23.09 -17.30 -11.03
N ALA A 121 23.02 -18.25 -11.97
CA ALA A 121 23.30 -19.67 -11.73
C ALA A 121 24.79 -20.00 -11.87
#